data_AF-A0A1G4A183-F1
#
_entry.id   AF-A0A1G4A183-F1
#
_cell.length_a   1.000
_cell.length_b   1.000
_cell.length_c   1.000
_cell.angle_alpha   90.00
_cell.angle_beta   90.00
_cell.angle_gamma   90.00
#
_symmetry.space_group_name_H-M   'P 1'
#
loop_
_entity.id
_entity.type
_entity.pdbx_description
1 polymer ?
#
loop_
_entity_poly.entity_id
_entity_poly.type
_entity_poly.pdbx_seq_one_letter_code
_entity_poly.pdbx_strand_id
1 'polypeptide(L)'
;MNSTMNRASSQVAGSPVATALALIFAGMVLLAGSWSLPVNLKALNSVLLREAGRGTPSLAEFGLLLVESEKPGPAALVLAAAQTMGDPRAARLAEAIQAFGVKQPEFMTWGGWDPFLDPLFNLKENTGRTDSTPVLTFFITERARDSLRRYLANTRSPGVQTVLRTRDVPRAVNFVPAAQPGGQPLDAVILLTALLYQGEHLSPSLQREVRRLAGEAERTGNLGELESFYLDLLALGKRLNWIQLGELLRLTNDAKTVNEYAHLARVASAQLPLVYAAALFTRSADSVASYLLQYGKAGVEDLRLALGLGQGAVRQLLLRQVPVNRGPAASVGFAAEFALLHPKLTLAAKYLGYFLGAFLILRGLDRWLFVPLRRAALAAAVQTKALPRIQSSVLALLVAFLIFITTEPFLLKAAPPSEYRIRLVLPALAVSAEIPPKSSTTPATMDISTYVSITFFAFLQVLVYVICLKRIASIDRSNSPTPLKLKLMENEENLFDGGLYVGIGGTATALVLQVLGVIEPNLLAA
;
A
#
# COMPACT_ATOMS: atom_id res chain seq x y z
N MET A 1 -78.49 25.26 -5.27
CA MET A 1 -77.87 25.42 -6.61
C MET A 1 -77.24 26.80 -6.68
N ASN A 2 -75.95 27.06 -6.92
CA ASN A 2 -74.72 26.29 -7.07
C ASN A 2 -73.61 27.29 -6.67
N SER A 3 -72.86 27.05 -5.60
CA SER A 3 -71.47 26.56 -5.64
C SER A 3 -70.62 27.11 -6.79
N THR A 4 -69.88 28.19 -6.54
CA THR A 4 -68.58 28.45 -7.18
C THR A 4 -67.54 28.74 -6.10
N MET A 5 -67.06 27.61 -5.60
CA MET A 5 -65.92 27.40 -4.72
C MET A 5 -64.69 28.21 -5.14
N ASN A 6 -64.15 28.94 -4.16
CA ASN A 6 -62.74 29.20 -3.95
C ASN A 6 -61.85 28.08 -4.50
N ARG A 7 -61.02 28.39 -5.50
CA ARG A 7 -59.71 27.74 -5.71
C ARG A 7 -58.69 28.79 -6.13
N ALA A 8 -58.30 29.59 -5.15
CA ALA A 8 -56.94 30.10 -5.09
C ALA A 8 -56.02 28.90 -4.83
N SER A 9 -55.54 28.24 -5.89
CA SER A 9 -54.36 27.39 -5.82
C SER A 9 -53.19 28.19 -6.37
N SER A 10 -52.51 28.88 -5.47
CA SER A 10 -51.15 29.38 -5.63
C SER A 10 -50.24 28.21 -6.03
N GLN A 11 -50.10 27.96 -7.33
CA GLN A 11 -48.93 27.24 -7.81
C GLN A 11 -47.75 28.19 -7.67
N VAL A 12 -46.97 27.96 -6.61
CA VAL A 12 -45.61 28.47 -6.45
C VAL A 12 -44.77 27.91 -7.59
N ALA A 13 -44.90 28.49 -8.78
CA ALA A 13 -43.95 28.32 -9.85
C ALA A 13 -42.71 29.10 -9.44
N GLY A 14 -41.87 28.48 -8.60
CA GLY A 14 -40.56 29.02 -8.25
C GLY A 14 -39.85 29.47 -9.52
N SER A 15 -39.25 30.65 -9.48
CA SER A 15 -38.57 31.21 -10.64
C SER A 15 -37.62 30.15 -11.21
N PRO A 16 -37.51 30.02 -12.56
CA PRO A 16 -36.66 28.99 -13.16
C PRO A 16 -35.20 29.10 -12.68
N VAL A 17 -34.79 30.32 -12.30
CA VAL A 17 -33.50 30.64 -11.70
C VAL A 17 -33.37 30.04 -10.29
N ALA A 18 -34.37 30.17 -9.42
CA ALA A 18 -34.35 29.55 -8.08
C ALA A 18 -34.23 28.03 -8.16
N THR A 19 -34.97 27.40 -9.09
CA THR A 19 -34.86 25.94 -9.30
C THR A 19 -33.51 25.51 -9.86
N ALA A 20 -32.87 26.34 -10.69
CA ALA A 20 -31.55 26.06 -11.24
C ALA A 20 -30.46 26.18 -10.16
N LEU A 21 -30.51 27.25 -9.35
CA LEU A 21 -29.59 27.46 -8.23
C LEU A 21 -29.72 26.36 -7.16
N ALA A 22 -30.95 25.91 -6.87
CA ALA A 22 -31.19 24.80 -5.95
C ALA A 22 -30.57 23.47 -6.46
N LEU A 23 -30.65 23.19 -7.77
CA LEU A 23 -30.04 22.01 -8.37
C LEU A 23 -28.50 22.08 -8.34
N ILE A 24 -27.92 23.25 -8.61
CA ILE A 24 -26.47 23.47 -8.51
C ILE A 24 -26.01 23.27 -7.08
N PHE A 25 -26.71 23.86 -6.10
CA PHE A 25 -26.40 23.71 -4.69
C PHE A 25 -26.51 22.23 -4.23
N ALA A 26 -27.59 21.54 -4.59
CA ALA A 26 -27.75 20.11 -4.29
C ALA A 26 -26.63 19.26 -4.92
N GLY A 27 -26.23 19.56 -6.15
CA GLY A 27 -25.11 18.90 -6.82
C GLY A 27 -23.76 19.15 -6.11
N MET A 28 -23.50 20.38 -5.66
CA MET A 28 -22.30 20.70 -4.87
C MET A 28 -22.28 19.98 -3.52
N VAL A 29 -23.41 19.91 -2.82
CA VAL A 29 -23.52 19.17 -1.55
C VAL A 29 -23.26 17.68 -1.75
N LEU A 30 -23.77 17.08 -2.83
CA LEU A 30 -23.49 15.69 -3.16
C LEU A 30 -22.02 15.43 -3.52
N LEU A 31 -21.39 16.33 -4.27
CA LEU A 31 -19.96 16.23 -4.56
C LEU A 31 -19.12 16.35 -3.28
N ALA A 32 -19.44 17.31 -2.41
CA ALA A 32 -18.75 17.48 -1.13
C ALA A 32 -18.96 16.26 -0.20
N GLY A 33 -20.17 15.70 -0.18
CA GLY A 33 -20.50 14.47 0.56
C GLY A 33 -19.72 13.26 0.06
N SER A 34 -19.67 13.05 -1.27
CA SER A 34 -18.87 11.98 -1.88
C SER A 34 -17.36 12.16 -1.65
N TRP A 35 -16.86 13.40 -1.71
CA TRP A 35 -15.46 13.70 -1.43
C TRP A 35 -15.06 13.37 0.01
N SER A 36 -16.01 13.50 0.94
CA SER A 36 -15.80 13.21 2.37
C SER A 36 -15.77 11.71 2.71
N LEU A 37 -16.10 10.83 1.76
CA LEU A 37 -16.06 9.37 1.98
C LEU A 37 -14.61 8.86 1.97
N PRO A 38 -14.12 8.23 3.06
CA PRO A 38 -12.71 7.88 3.23
C PRO A 38 -12.32 6.59 2.48
N VAL A 39 -12.81 6.36 1.27
CA VAL A 39 -12.56 5.14 0.48
C VAL A 39 -11.90 5.49 -0.84
N ASN A 40 -10.81 4.80 -1.19
CA ASN A 40 -10.14 4.89 -2.49
C ASN A 40 -9.95 3.49 -3.09
N LEU A 41 -9.77 3.41 -4.41
CA LEU A 41 -9.59 2.13 -5.12
C LEU A 41 -8.22 1.50 -4.86
N LYS A 42 -7.17 2.32 -4.98
CA LYS A 42 -5.76 1.89 -4.87
C LYS A 42 -5.01 2.61 -3.74
N ALA A 43 -5.74 3.09 -2.73
CA ALA A 43 -5.12 3.62 -1.52
C ALA A 43 -5.96 3.34 -0.27
N LEU A 44 -5.30 3.11 0.86
CA LEU A 44 -5.95 3.10 2.17
C LEU A 44 -5.91 4.49 2.77
N ASN A 45 -7.06 5.01 3.19
CA ASN A 45 -7.10 6.29 3.89
C ASN A 45 -6.63 6.11 5.34
N SER A 46 -5.80 7.03 5.84
CA SER A 46 -5.34 7.03 7.24
C SER A 46 -6.50 7.02 8.25
N VAL A 47 -7.66 7.58 7.89
CA VAL A 47 -8.88 7.54 8.72
C VAL A 47 -9.40 6.11 8.87
N LEU A 48 -9.44 5.32 7.79
CA LEU A 48 -9.88 3.93 7.85
C LEU A 48 -8.93 3.09 8.71
N LEU A 49 -7.63 3.37 8.63
CA LEU A 49 -6.64 2.71 9.49
C LEU A 49 -6.86 3.06 10.96
N ARG A 50 -7.14 4.33 11.27
CA ARG A 50 -7.42 4.77 12.64
C ARG A 50 -8.67 4.09 13.21
N GLU A 51 -9.73 4.00 12.42
CA GLU A 51 -10.96 3.32 12.87
C GLU A 51 -10.75 1.81 12.98
N ALA A 52 -9.99 1.20 12.06
CA ALA A 52 -9.64 -0.23 12.15
C ALA A 52 -8.76 -0.54 13.37
N GLY A 53 -7.90 0.39 13.79
CA GLY A 53 -7.05 0.26 14.97
C GLY A 53 -7.79 0.53 16.28
N ARG A 54 -8.96 1.17 16.25
CA ARG A 54 -9.69 1.56 17.45
C ARG A 54 -10.11 0.34 18.26
N GLY A 55 -9.74 0.33 19.55
CA GLY A 55 -10.05 -0.78 20.46
C GLY A 55 -9.21 -2.05 20.25
N THR A 56 -8.20 -2.00 19.39
CA THR A 56 -7.22 -3.09 19.23
C THR A 56 -5.98 -2.83 20.08
N PRO A 57 -5.23 -3.88 20.51
CA PRO A 57 -4.07 -3.69 21.37
C PRO A 57 -3.01 -2.83 20.67
N SER A 58 -2.37 -1.98 21.47
CA SER A 58 -1.19 -1.21 21.08
C SER A 58 0.05 -2.10 20.99
N LEU A 59 1.11 -1.60 20.34
CA LEU A 59 2.34 -2.36 20.15
C LEU A 59 3.00 -2.71 21.50
N ALA A 60 3.05 -1.76 22.43
CA ALA A 60 3.57 -2.01 23.77
C ALA A 60 2.70 -2.97 24.60
N GLU A 61 1.37 -2.91 24.50
CA GLU A 61 0.47 -3.89 25.15
C GLU A 61 0.71 -5.30 24.62
N PHE A 62 0.90 -5.45 23.31
CA PHE A 62 1.25 -6.74 22.73
C PHE A 62 2.63 -7.23 23.20
N GLY A 63 3.60 -6.33 23.34
CA GLY A 63 4.88 -6.65 23.97
C GLY A 63 4.73 -7.15 25.41
N LEU A 64 3.83 -6.56 26.19
CA LEU A 64 3.54 -7.01 27.57
C LEU A 64 2.95 -8.42 27.57
N LEU A 65 2.02 -8.73 26.65
CA LEU A 65 1.48 -10.08 26.47
C LEU A 65 2.58 -11.10 26.10
N LEU A 66 3.61 -10.68 25.35
CA LEU A 66 4.76 -11.54 25.05
C LEU A 66 5.61 -11.83 26.29
N VAL A 67 5.79 -10.84 27.18
CA VAL A 67 6.48 -11.06 28.47
C VAL A 67 5.66 -11.98 29.37
N GLU A 68 4.34 -11.78 29.44
CA GLU A 68 3.43 -12.64 30.21
C GLU A 68 3.40 -14.09 29.70
N SER A 69 3.67 -14.31 28.42
CA SER A 69 3.81 -15.63 27.81
C SER A 69 5.25 -16.18 27.84
N GLU A 70 6.11 -15.61 28.70
CA GLU A 70 7.51 -16.04 28.92
C GLU A 70 8.40 -15.93 27.67
N LYS A 71 8.10 -14.97 26.77
CA LYS A 71 8.85 -14.68 25.54
C LYS A 71 9.53 -13.30 25.57
N PRO A 72 10.50 -13.06 26.47
CA PRO A 72 11.21 -11.78 26.59
C PRO A 72 12.02 -11.41 25.33
N GLY A 73 12.49 -12.39 24.56
CA GLY A 73 13.26 -12.17 23.33
C GLY A 73 12.45 -11.45 22.25
N PRO A 74 11.32 -12.01 21.79
CA PRO A 74 10.38 -11.31 20.93
C PRO A 74 9.91 -9.97 21.50
N ALA A 75 9.61 -9.91 22.81
CA ALA A 75 9.19 -8.68 23.47
C ALA A 75 10.25 -7.56 23.38
N ALA A 76 11.55 -7.90 23.42
CA ALA A 76 12.63 -6.93 23.26
C ALA A 76 12.68 -6.30 21.86
N LEU A 77 12.41 -7.07 20.80
CA LEU A 77 12.29 -6.53 19.44
C LEU A 77 11.05 -5.64 19.29
N VAL A 78 9.94 -6.04 19.92
CA VAL A 78 8.72 -5.21 19.97
C VAL A 78 8.98 -3.91 20.75
N LEU A 79 9.72 -3.96 21.85
CA LEU A 79 10.13 -2.77 22.60
C LEU A 79 10.96 -1.82 21.75
N ALA A 80 11.96 -2.34 21.02
CA ALA A 80 12.77 -1.52 20.12
C ALA A 80 11.89 -0.84 19.05
N ALA A 81 10.92 -1.56 18.47
CA ALA A 81 9.96 -0.97 17.55
C ALA A 81 9.07 0.10 18.24
N ALA A 82 8.53 -0.18 19.42
CA ALA A 82 7.67 0.74 20.17
C ALA A 82 8.40 2.03 20.57
N GLN A 83 9.68 1.93 20.95
CA GLN A 83 10.54 3.08 21.25
C GLN A 83 10.78 3.94 20.01
N THR A 84 11.07 3.34 18.85
CA THR A 84 11.23 4.11 17.61
C THR A 84 9.95 4.86 17.23
N MET A 85 8.78 4.33 17.60
CA MET A 85 7.49 4.94 17.29
C MET A 85 7.02 5.95 18.35
N GLY A 86 7.70 6.05 19.49
CA GLY A 86 7.30 6.94 20.59
C GLY A 86 6.03 6.48 21.30
N ASP A 87 5.79 5.16 21.42
CA ASP A 87 4.63 4.63 22.15
C ASP A 87 4.73 5.02 23.65
N PRO A 88 3.72 5.71 24.23
CA PRO A 88 3.72 6.10 25.64
C PRO A 88 3.90 4.95 26.62
N ARG A 89 3.51 3.72 26.23
CA ARG A 89 3.59 2.52 27.08
C ARG A 89 4.90 1.75 26.91
N ALA A 90 5.81 2.21 26.06
CA ALA A 90 7.11 1.56 25.85
C ALA A 90 7.94 1.48 27.15
N ALA A 91 7.85 2.50 28.03
CA ALA A 91 8.54 2.49 29.31
C ALA A 91 8.09 1.33 30.21
N ARG A 92 6.77 1.12 30.32
CA ARG A 92 6.20 0.00 31.09
C ARG A 92 6.63 -1.37 30.54
N LEU A 93 6.73 -1.51 29.22
CA LEU A 93 7.25 -2.72 28.60
C LEU A 93 8.73 -2.95 28.92
N ALA A 94 9.55 -1.89 28.90
CA ALA A 94 10.96 -1.97 29.29
C ALA A 94 11.12 -2.43 30.74
N GLU A 95 10.33 -1.87 31.67
CA GLU A 95 10.31 -2.28 33.08
C GLU A 95 9.89 -3.74 33.24
N ALA A 96 8.87 -4.19 32.51
CA ALA A 96 8.42 -5.58 32.56
C ALA A 96 9.49 -6.57 32.09
N ILE A 97 10.22 -6.25 31.00
CA ILE A 97 11.33 -7.07 30.50
C ILE A 97 12.49 -7.10 31.50
N GLN A 98 12.83 -5.95 32.10
CA GLN A 98 13.87 -5.89 33.14
C GLN A 98 13.47 -6.71 34.38
N ALA A 99 12.24 -6.57 34.86
CA ALA A 99 11.73 -7.35 35.99
C ALA A 99 11.74 -8.85 35.71
N PHE A 100 11.45 -9.27 34.48
CA PHE A 100 11.59 -10.66 34.06
C PHE A 100 13.06 -11.12 34.11
N GLY A 101 13.97 -10.33 33.53
CA GLY A 101 15.40 -10.64 33.51
C GLY A 101 16.06 -10.73 34.89
N VAL A 102 15.56 -9.97 35.88
CA VAL A 102 16.01 -10.09 37.29
C VAL A 102 15.53 -11.39 37.93
N LYS A 103 14.32 -11.85 37.58
CA LYS A 103 13.75 -13.09 38.15
C LYS A 103 14.34 -14.35 37.50
N GLN A 104 14.57 -14.31 36.20
CA GLN A 104 15.00 -15.46 35.38
C GLN A 104 16.08 -15.02 34.38
N PRO A 105 17.30 -14.70 34.85
CA PRO A 105 18.38 -14.21 33.98
C PRO A 105 18.79 -15.25 32.93
N GLU A 106 18.68 -16.54 33.25
CA GLU A 106 19.08 -17.63 32.38
C GLU A 106 18.29 -17.69 31.06
N PHE A 107 17.00 -17.38 31.09
CA PHE A 107 16.14 -17.43 29.91
C PHE A 107 16.30 -16.22 28.98
N MET A 108 16.86 -15.10 29.49
CA MET A 108 17.11 -13.91 28.68
C MET A 108 18.06 -14.20 27.51
N THR A 109 19.01 -15.11 27.71
CA THR A 109 20.01 -15.48 26.70
C THR A 109 19.39 -16.13 25.46
N TRP A 110 18.37 -16.98 25.65
CA TRP A 110 17.66 -17.70 24.59
C TRP A 110 16.43 -16.95 24.07
N GLY A 111 16.01 -15.91 24.79
CA GLY A 111 14.81 -15.12 24.48
C GLY A 111 13.53 -15.67 25.08
N GLY A 112 13.62 -16.59 26.03
CA GLY A 112 12.51 -17.28 26.69
C GLY A 112 12.83 -18.74 26.99
N TRP A 113 11.90 -19.42 27.64
CA TRP A 113 12.03 -20.83 27.96
C TRP A 113 11.61 -21.72 26.78
N ASP A 114 12.32 -22.84 26.58
CA ASP A 114 11.99 -23.86 25.60
C ASP A 114 12.25 -25.28 26.15
N PRO A 115 11.27 -26.19 26.11
CA PRO A 115 11.44 -27.56 26.58
C PRO A 115 12.55 -28.35 25.88
N PHE A 116 12.83 -28.07 24.60
CA PHE A 116 13.80 -28.83 23.81
C PHE A 116 15.24 -28.41 24.07
N LEU A 117 15.45 -27.20 24.59
CA LEU A 117 16.77 -26.69 24.92
C LEU A 117 17.24 -27.11 26.33
N ASP A 118 16.31 -27.30 27.27
CA ASP A 118 16.65 -27.63 28.67
C ASP A 118 17.54 -28.88 28.80
N PRO A 119 17.26 -30.01 28.12
CA PRO A 119 18.10 -31.20 28.21
C PRO A 119 19.49 -31.06 27.54
N LEU A 120 19.64 -30.08 26.64
CA LEU A 120 20.83 -29.92 25.81
C LEU A 120 21.83 -28.94 26.41
N PHE A 121 21.32 -27.86 26.99
CA PHE A 121 22.11 -26.73 27.44
C PHE A 121 21.95 -26.43 28.93
N ASN A 122 21.16 -27.23 29.67
CA ASN A 122 20.80 -27.00 31.07
C ASN A 122 20.37 -25.54 31.28
N LEU A 123 19.20 -25.17 30.75
CA LEU A 123 18.77 -23.77 30.73
C LEU A 123 18.70 -23.13 32.12
N LYS A 124 18.67 -23.92 33.18
CA LYS A 124 18.64 -23.48 34.59
C LYS A 124 20.02 -23.09 35.14
N GLU A 125 21.11 -23.42 34.45
CA GLU A 125 22.46 -23.04 34.85
C GLU A 125 22.86 -21.73 34.16
N ASN A 126 23.15 -20.69 34.95
CA ASN A 126 23.56 -19.41 34.40
C ASN A 126 24.96 -19.53 33.76
N THR A 127 25.01 -19.43 32.44
CA THR A 127 26.25 -19.50 31.65
C THR A 127 27.10 -18.21 31.71
N GLY A 128 26.76 -17.27 32.59
CA GLY A 128 27.42 -15.97 32.75
C GLY A 128 27.01 -14.94 31.70
N ARG A 129 26.05 -15.28 30.83
CA ARG A 129 25.46 -14.37 29.85
C ARG A 129 24.11 -13.90 30.39
N THR A 130 23.92 -12.59 30.44
CA THR A 130 22.68 -11.97 30.93
C THR A 130 21.84 -11.36 29.80
N ASP A 131 22.46 -11.15 28.64
CA ASP A 131 21.83 -10.50 27.50
C ASP A 131 21.40 -11.52 26.41
N SER A 132 20.38 -11.12 25.64
CA SER A 132 19.90 -11.86 24.48
C SER A 132 21.05 -12.17 23.51
N THR A 133 21.33 -13.45 23.32
CA THR A 133 22.47 -13.91 22.53
C THR A 133 21.98 -14.57 21.23
N PRO A 134 22.58 -14.27 20.06
CA PRO A 134 22.23 -14.94 18.82
C PRO A 134 22.41 -16.45 18.91
N VAL A 135 21.46 -17.19 18.37
CA VAL A 135 21.38 -18.65 18.58
C VAL A 135 22.61 -19.37 18.07
N LEU A 136 23.19 -18.95 16.95
CA LEU A 136 24.34 -19.64 16.37
C LEU A 136 25.60 -19.57 17.25
N THR A 137 25.69 -18.62 18.19
CA THR A 137 26.81 -18.53 19.14
C THR A 137 26.96 -19.80 19.97
N PHE A 138 25.86 -20.51 20.23
CA PHE A 138 25.86 -21.77 20.99
C PHE A 138 26.34 -22.99 20.17
N PHE A 139 26.41 -22.87 18.84
CA PHE A 139 26.74 -23.96 17.90
C PHE A 139 28.16 -23.82 17.31
N ILE A 140 28.93 -22.80 17.74
CA ILE A 140 30.28 -22.53 17.24
C ILE A 140 31.28 -23.60 17.69
N THR A 141 31.14 -24.13 18.91
CA THR A 141 32.08 -25.12 19.43
C THR A 141 31.78 -26.51 18.88
N GLU A 142 32.83 -27.27 18.58
CA GLU A 142 32.71 -28.65 18.11
C GLU A 142 32.01 -29.54 19.14
N ARG A 143 32.36 -29.37 20.43
CA ARG A 143 31.70 -30.08 21.54
C ARG A 143 30.19 -29.86 21.55
N ALA A 144 29.71 -28.64 21.33
CA ALA A 144 28.27 -28.37 21.28
C ALA A 144 27.63 -29.07 20.07
N ARG A 145 28.24 -28.99 18.89
CA ARG A 145 27.74 -29.66 17.69
C ARG A 145 27.70 -31.18 17.84
N ASP A 146 28.70 -31.80 18.47
CA ASP A 146 28.71 -33.24 18.70
C ASP A 146 27.66 -33.70 19.71
N SER A 147 27.41 -32.92 20.76
CA SER A 147 26.33 -33.18 21.72
C SER A 147 24.96 -33.08 21.04
N LEU A 148 24.73 -32.05 20.22
CA LEU A 148 23.51 -31.89 19.44
C LEU A 148 23.31 -33.02 18.44
N ARG A 149 24.38 -33.41 17.71
CA ARG A 149 24.33 -34.52 16.76
C ARG A 149 23.95 -35.82 17.45
N ARG A 150 24.54 -36.12 18.63
CA ARG A 150 24.19 -37.29 19.43
C ARG A 150 22.74 -37.27 19.92
N TYR A 151 22.26 -36.11 20.38
CA TYR A 151 20.86 -35.96 20.80
C TYR A 151 19.88 -36.16 19.63
N LEU A 152 20.12 -35.50 18.50
CA LEU A 152 19.25 -35.55 17.33
C LEU A 152 19.30 -36.90 16.60
N ALA A 153 20.43 -37.63 16.67
CA ALA A 153 20.56 -38.97 16.10
C ALA A 153 19.60 -39.99 16.74
N ASN A 154 19.24 -39.79 18.01
CA ASN A 154 18.30 -40.66 18.72
C ASN A 154 16.82 -40.35 18.41
N THR A 155 16.55 -39.34 17.60
CA THR A 155 15.18 -38.92 17.31
C THR A 155 14.49 -39.91 16.36
N ARG A 156 13.19 -40.13 16.59
CA ARG A 156 12.35 -41.01 15.74
C ARG A 156 11.67 -40.28 14.58
N SER A 157 11.83 -38.96 14.49
CA SER A 157 11.21 -38.15 13.43
C SER A 157 11.92 -38.37 12.09
N PRO A 158 11.21 -38.88 11.06
CA PRO A 158 11.80 -39.08 9.74
C PRO A 158 12.27 -37.77 9.10
N GLY A 159 11.57 -36.67 9.36
CA GLY A 159 11.92 -35.35 8.82
C GLY A 159 13.27 -34.86 9.34
N VAL A 160 13.50 -34.99 10.65
CA VAL A 160 14.78 -34.64 11.27
C VAL A 160 15.91 -35.52 10.73
N GLN A 161 15.68 -36.82 10.58
CA GLN A 161 16.68 -37.72 10.01
C GLN A 161 17.01 -37.37 8.56
N THR A 162 16.02 -37.02 7.73
CA THR A 162 16.26 -36.55 6.35
C THR A 162 17.13 -35.28 6.35
N VAL A 163 16.86 -34.34 7.26
CA VAL A 163 17.69 -33.12 7.39
C VAL A 163 19.10 -33.46 7.85
N LEU A 164 19.30 -34.37 8.81
CA LEU A 164 20.65 -34.73 9.28
C LEU A 164 21.49 -35.41 8.19
N ARG A 165 20.88 -36.20 7.30
CA ARG A 165 21.57 -36.85 6.18
C ARG A 165 22.11 -35.87 5.14
N THR A 166 21.62 -34.64 5.09
CA THR A 166 22.17 -33.62 4.18
C THR A 166 23.60 -33.24 4.52
N ARG A 167 24.08 -33.58 5.72
CA ARG A 167 25.48 -33.42 6.14
C ARG A 167 26.45 -34.20 5.24
N ASP A 168 26.03 -35.34 4.72
CA ASP A 168 26.86 -36.23 3.92
C ASP A 168 26.80 -35.88 2.41
N VAL A 169 26.06 -34.83 2.04
CA VAL A 169 25.94 -34.37 0.65
C VAL A 169 27.25 -33.67 0.21
N PRO A 170 27.92 -34.13 -0.84
CA PRO A 170 29.26 -33.66 -1.19
C PRO A 170 29.27 -32.38 -2.04
N ARG A 171 28.19 -32.05 -2.76
CA ARG A 171 28.12 -30.87 -3.63
C ARG A 171 27.30 -29.75 -3.00
N ALA A 172 27.96 -28.62 -2.81
CA ALA A 172 27.42 -27.35 -2.33
C ALA A 172 28.07 -26.22 -3.16
N VAL A 173 27.32 -25.18 -3.49
CA VAL A 173 27.76 -24.06 -4.36
C VAL A 173 28.43 -22.96 -3.53
N ASN A 174 27.83 -22.60 -2.41
CA ASN A 174 28.22 -21.49 -1.54
C ASN A 174 28.86 -21.97 -0.22
N PHE A 175 28.44 -23.11 0.30
CA PHE A 175 29.00 -23.73 1.50
C PHE A 175 30.14 -24.68 1.16
N VAL A 176 31.09 -24.80 2.09
CA VAL A 176 32.00 -25.94 2.12
C VAL A 176 31.25 -27.14 2.70
N PRO A 177 31.35 -28.35 2.10
CA PRO A 177 30.70 -29.55 2.61
C PRO A 177 31.00 -29.81 4.10
N ALA A 178 29.99 -30.22 4.86
CA ALA A 178 30.06 -30.26 6.32
C ALA A 178 31.12 -31.23 6.88
N ALA A 179 31.49 -32.26 6.12
CA ALA A 179 32.53 -33.22 6.48
C ALA A 179 33.97 -32.73 6.19
N GLN A 180 34.13 -31.61 5.47
CA GLN A 180 35.44 -31.08 5.09
C GLN A 180 35.92 -29.99 6.07
N PRO A 181 37.24 -29.75 6.16
CA PRO A 181 37.77 -28.60 6.88
C PRO A 181 37.14 -27.30 6.37
N GLY A 182 36.55 -26.50 7.27
CA GLY A 182 35.81 -25.28 6.92
C GLY A 182 34.29 -25.47 6.75
N GLY A 183 33.78 -26.71 6.76
CA GLY A 183 32.34 -27.03 6.68
C GLY A 183 31.54 -26.81 7.97
N GLN A 184 32.16 -26.28 9.03
CA GLN A 184 31.54 -26.05 10.34
C GLN A 184 30.28 -25.17 10.30
N PRO A 185 30.20 -24.09 9.48
CA PRO A 185 28.99 -23.29 9.38
C PRO A 185 27.80 -24.08 8.80
N LEU A 186 28.05 -24.95 7.81
CA LEU A 186 27.01 -25.80 7.24
C LEU A 186 26.55 -26.85 8.26
N ASP A 187 27.49 -27.51 8.97
CA ASP A 187 27.17 -28.46 10.04
C ASP A 187 26.34 -27.80 11.15
N ALA A 188 26.69 -26.58 11.58
CA ALA A 188 25.92 -25.83 12.57
C ALA A 188 24.49 -25.51 12.12
N VAL A 189 24.30 -25.12 10.86
CA VAL A 189 22.98 -24.77 10.32
C VAL A 189 22.12 -26.01 10.08
N ILE A 190 22.70 -27.13 9.65
CA ILE A 190 21.98 -28.41 9.54
C ILE A 190 21.46 -28.83 10.92
N LEU A 191 22.31 -28.76 11.95
CA LEU A 191 21.91 -29.07 13.33
C LEU A 191 20.86 -28.09 13.87
N LEU A 192 21.00 -26.79 13.58
CA LEU A 192 20.00 -25.78 13.95
C LEU A 192 18.64 -26.06 13.27
N THR A 193 18.65 -26.38 11.97
CA THR A 193 17.44 -26.72 11.21
C THR A 193 16.78 -27.97 11.80
N ALA A 194 17.56 -29.01 12.07
CA ALA A 194 17.09 -30.25 12.68
C ALA A 194 16.47 -30.02 14.06
N LEU A 195 17.09 -29.17 14.89
CA LEU A 195 16.56 -28.81 16.21
C LEU A 195 15.26 -28.00 16.11
N LEU A 196 15.19 -27.00 15.21
CA LEU A 196 13.98 -26.21 14.95
C LEU A 196 12.84 -27.08 14.40
N TYR A 197 13.17 -28.07 13.58
CA TYR A 197 12.22 -29.06 13.07
C TYR A 197 11.68 -29.94 14.20
N GLN A 198 12.56 -30.44 15.08
CA GLN A 198 12.17 -31.28 16.21
C GLN A 198 11.32 -30.52 17.24
N GLY A 199 11.63 -29.24 17.49
CA GLY A 199 10.88 -28.38 18.41
C GLY A 199 9.58 -27.78 17.84
N GLU A 200 9.17 -28.18 16.64
CA GLU A 200 8.01 -27.64 15.94
C GLU A 200 8.02 -26.10 15.83
N HIS A 201 9.20 -25.51 15.62
CA HIS A 201 9.37 -24.06 15.43
C HIS A 201 9.23 -23.62 13.98
N LEU A 202 9.10 -24.57 13.06
CA LEU A 202 8.82 -24.31 11.67
C LEU A 202 7.30 -24.43 11.46
N SER A 203 6.70 -23.55 10.66
CA SER A 203 5.30 -23.72 10.25
C SER A 203 5.09 -25.07 9.52
N PRO A 204 3.88 -25.67 9.57
CA PRO A 204 3.65 -26.99 8.94
C PRO A 204 3.93 -27.01 7.43
N SER A 205 3.71 -25.89 6.75
CA SER A 205 4.04 -25.68 5.33
C SER A 205 5.55 -25.66 5.11
N LEU A 206 6.29 -24.86 5.89
CA LEU A 206 7.74 -24.77 5.81
C LEU A 206 8.42 -26.11 6.18
N GLN A 207 7.91 -26.83 7.18
CA GLN A 207 8.42 -28.17 7.53
C GLN A 207 8.33 -29.16 6.36
N ARG A 208 7.22 -29.15 5.62
CA ARG A 208 7.04 -30.02 4.45
C ARG A 208 7.98 -29.62 3.33
N GLU A 209 8.15 -28.32 3.09
CA GLU A 209 9.06 -27.81 2.07
C GLU A 209 10.52 -28.14 2.38
N VAL A 210 10.99 -27.86 3.61
CA VAL A 210 12.36 -28.19 4.03
C VAL A 210 12.62 -29.69 3.94
N ARG A 211 11.66 -30.54 4.34
CA ARG A 211 11.79 -31.99 4.21
C ARG A 211 11.86 -32.43 2.74
N ARG A 212 11.06 -31.82 1.86
CA ARG A 212 11.08 -32.07 0.42
C ARG A 212 12.45 -31.71 -0.16
N LEU A 213 12.94 -30.50 0.13
CA LEU A 213 14.24 -30.00 -0.32
C LEU A 213 15.40 -30.87 0.21
N ALA A 214 15.35 -31.30 1.47
CA ALA A 214 16.33 -32.20 2.06
C ALA A 214 16.35 -33.58 1.38
N GLY A 215 15.17 -34.15 1.10
CA GLY A 215 15.08 -35.42 0.38
C GLY A 215 15.53 -35.33 -1.08
N GLU A 216 15.31 -34.19 -1.73
CA GLU A 216 15.81 -33.92 -3.08
C GLU A 216 17.34 -33.77 -3.09
N ALA A 217 17.89 -33.08 -2.09
CA ALA A 217 19.34 -32.92 -1.94
C ALA A 217 20.05 -34.25 -1.69
N GLU A 218 19.48 -35.12 -0.86
CA GLU A 218 20.00 -36.49 -0.62
C GLU A 218 20.00 -37.31 -1.93
N ARG A 219 18.89 -37.30 -2.69
CA ARG A 219 18.75 -38.09 -3.92
C ARG A 219 19.67 -37.62 -5.04
N THR A 220 19.84 -36.31 -5.18
CA THR A 220 20.65 -35.71 -6.24
C THR A 220 22.13 -35.60 -5.89
N GLY A 221 22.47 -35.75 -4.60
CA GLY A 221 23.82 -35.52 -4.08
C GLY A 221 24.27 -34.05 -4.19
N ASN A 222 23.32 -33.11 -4.28
CA ASN A 222 23.57 -31.68 -4.40
C ASN A 222 22.58 -30.90 -3.52
N LEU A 223 23.06 -29.94 -2.71
CA LEU A 223 22.19 -29.15 -1.83
C LEU A 223 21.18 -28.26 -2.58
N GLY A 224 21.50 -27.78 -3.79
CA GLY A 224 20.54 -27.04 -4.63
C GLY A 224 19.83 -25.88 -3.91
N GLU A 225 18.49 -25.83 -3.97
CA GLU A 225 17.67 -24.80 -3.32
C GLU A 225 17.74 -24.84 -1.77
N LEU A 226 17.99 -26.02 -1.18
CA LEU A 226 18.14 -26.17 0.28
C LEU A 226 19.32 -25.35 0.79
N GLU A 227 20.36 -25.20 -0.04
CA GLU A 227 21.53 -24.42 0.31
C GLU A 227 21.20 -22.94 0.53
N SER A 228 20.29 -22.39 -0.29
CA SER A 228 19.82 -21.01 -0.14
C SER A 228 19.07 -20.85 1.18
N PHE A 229 18.19 -21.80 1.51
CA PHE A 229 17.51 -21.83 2.80
C PHE A 229 18.49 -21.90 3.98
N TYR A 230 19.54 -22.71 3.90
CA TYR A 230 20.58 -22.77 4.94
C TYR A 230 21.37 -21.46 5.07
N LEU A 231 21.69 -20.78 3.97
CA LEU A 231 22.33 -19.46 4.02
C LEU A 231 21.43 -18.41 4.69
N ASP A 232 20.13 -18.47 4.43
CA ASP A 232 19.16 -17.55 5.02
C ASP A 232 18.97 -17.82 6.51
N LEU A 233 18.90 -19.09 6.91
CA LEU A 233 18.87 -19.48 8.31
C LEU A 233 20.16 -19.11 9.03
N LEU A 234 21.32 -19.24 8.38
CA LEU A 234 22.60 -18.76 8.91
C LEU A 234 22.56 -17.24 9.16
N ALA A 235 22.07 -16.47 8.19
CA ALA A 235 22.00 -15.02 8.26
C ALA A 235 21.05 -14.52 9.36
N LEU A 236 19.94 -15.22 9.58
CA LEU A 236 18.98 -14.93 10.66
C LEU A 236 19.51 -15.40 12.02
N GLY A 237 20.06 -16.61 12.12
CA GLY A 237 20.58 -17.17 13.37
C GLY A 237 21.80 -16.45 13.93
N LYS A 238 22.51 -15.67 13.11
CA LYS A 238 23.59 -14.76 13.56
C LYS A 238 23.08 -13.48 14.20
N ARG A 239 21.78 -13.18 14.08
CA ARG A 239 21.16 -11.92 14.56
C ARG A 239 20.07 -12.15 15.60
N LEU A 240 19.33 -13.25 15.49
CA LEU A 240 18.19 -13.58 16.34
C LEU A 240 18.58 -14.63 17.37
N ASN A 241 18.02 -14.52 18.57
CA ASN A 241 18.06 -15.60 19.56
C ASN A 241 17.10 -16.75 19.17
N TRP A 242 17.10 -17.83 19.95
CA TRP A 242 16.32 -19.04 19.63
C TRP A 242 14.83 -18.76 19.53
N ILE A 243 14.23 -18.13 20.54
CA ILE A 243 12.79 -17.87 20.55
C ILE A 243 12.40 -16.87 19.46
N GLN A 244 13.21 -15.84 19.23
CA GLN A 244 12.95 -14.86 18.15
C GLN A 244 12.93 -15.53 16.78
N LEU A 245 13.92 -16.40 16.51
CA LEU A 245 14.00 -17.15 15.27
C LEU A 245 12.84 -18.14 15.14
N GLY A 246 12.54 -18.88 16.19
CA GLY A 246 11.45 -19.85 16.19
C GLY A 246 10.09 -19.20 15.95
N GLU A 247 9.79 -18.09 16.63
CA GLU A 247 8.52 -17.36 16.41
C GLU A 247 8.42 -16.79 14.99
N LEU A 248 9.52 -16.31 14.40
CA LEU A 248 9.51 -15.86 13.01
C LEU A 248 9.20 -17.01 12.06
N LEU A 249 9.89 -18.14 12.21
CA LEU A 249 9.74 -19.30 11.32
C LEU A 249 8.39 -20.01 11.47
N ARG A 250 7.72 -19.86 12.62
CA ARG A 250 6.32 -20.27 12.81
C ARG A 250 5.34 -19.44 11.99
N LEU A 251 5.69 -18.19 11.66
CA LEU A 251 4.84 -17.26 10.92
C LEU A 251 5.15 -17.21 9.41
N THR A 252 6.23 -17.85 8.96
CA THR A 252 6.61 -17.96 7.55
C THR A 252 6.09 -19.26 6.96
N ASN A 253 5.40 -19.22 5.83
CA ASN A 253 4.87 -20.44 5.20
C ASN A 253 5.82 -21.11 4.23
N ASP A 254 6.77 -20.37 3.68
CA ASP A 254 7.59 -20.76 2.54
C ASP A 254 9.06 -20.33 2.70
N ALA A 255 9.97 -21.12 2.14
CA ALA A 255 11.41 -20.86 2.17
C ALA A 255 11.77 -19.53 1.50
N LYS A 256 10.97 -19.09 0.53
CA LYS A 256 11.10 -17.79 -0.10
C LYS A 256 10.89 -16.64 0.89
N THR A 257 9.84 -16.69 1.72
CA THR A 257 9.65 -15.66 2.75
C THR A 257 10.82 -15.63 3.74
N VAL A 258 11.39 -16.79 4.09
CA VAL A 258 12.61 -16.83 4.93
C VAL A 258 13.78 -16.10 4.27
N ASN A 259 13.98 -16.29 2.95
CA ASN A 259 14.97 -15.55 2.17
C ASN A 259 14.72 -14.04 2.20
N GLU A 260 13.47 -13.61 2.05
CA GLU A 260 13.07 -12.20 2.06
C GLU A 260 13.40 -11.55 3.42
N TYR A 261 13.10 -12.23 4.54
CA TYR A 261 13.46 -11.74 5.87
C TYR A 261 14.97 -11.77 6.13
N ALA A 262 15.68 -12.80 5.68
CA ALA A 262 17.14 -12.86 5.79
C ALA A 262 17.81 -11.72 5.01
N HIS A 263 17.28 -11.40 3.82
CA HIS A 263 17.71 -10.26 3.03
C HIS A 263 17.41 -8.92 3.73
N LEU A 264 16.19 -8.73 4.24
CA LEU A 264 15.81 -7.52 4.98
C LEU A 264 16.67 -7.34 6.25
N ALA A 265 16.98 -8.43 6.96
CA ALA A 265 17.86 -8.40 8.12
C ALA A 265 19.32 -8.02 7.77
N ARG A 266 19.76 -8.31 6.53
CA ARG A 266 21.08 -7.90 6.01
C ARG A 266 21.10 -6.44 5.54
N VAL A 267 20.11 -6.03 4.76
CA VAL A 267 20.08 -4.72 4.07
C VAL A 267 19.54 -3.60 4.96
N ALA A 268 18.53 -3.89 5.77
CA ALA A 268 17.82 -2.92 6.61
C ALA A 268 17.80 -3.38 8.08
N SER A 269 18.98 -3.69 8.63
CA SER A 269 19.12 -4.16 10.02
C SER A 269 18.49 -3.23 11.05
N ALA A 270 18.53 -1.91 10.82
CA ALA A 270 17.90 -0.91 11.68
C ALA A 270 16.35 -0.99 11.70
N GLN A 271 15.74 -1.49 10.63
CA GLN A 271 14.28 -1.62 10.50
C GLN A 271 13.79 -3.01 10.91
N LEU A 272 14.70 -3.96 11.14
CA LEU A 272 14.38 -5.34 11.51
C LEU A 272 13.42 -5.43 12.71
N PRO A 273 13.58 -4.67 13.81
CA PRO A 273 12.63 -4.75 14.93
C PRO A 273 11.21 -4.36 14.52
N LEU A 274 11.05 -3.34 13.66
CA LEU A 274 9.74 -2.88 13.19
C LEU A 274 9.08 -3.90 12.25
N VAL A 275 9.84 -4.46 11.31
CA VAL A 275 9.34 -5.49 10.38
C VAL A 275 8.99 -6.77 11.13
N TYR A 276 9.85 -7.19 12.06
CA TYR A 276 9.63 -8.35 12.92
C TYR A 276 8.38 -8.17 13.79
N ALA A 277 8.24 -7.00 14.43
CA ALA A 277 7.07 -6.69 15.23
C ALA A 277 5.78 -6.70 14.38
N ALA A 278 5.80 -6.14 13.17
CA ALA A 278 4.65 -6.20 12.25
C ALA A 278 4.24 -7.65 11.89
N ALA A 279 5.22 -8.53 11.69
CA ALA A 279 4.98 -9.95 11.41
C ALA A 279 4.28 -10.65 12.57
N LEU A 280 4.80 -10.49 13.80
CA LEU A 280 4.20 -11.03 15.02
C LEU A 280 2.78 -10.49 15.27
N PHE A 281 2.63 -9.18 15.11
CA PHE A 281 1.39 -8.46 15.39
C PHE A 281 0.27 -8.85 14.42
N THR A 282 0.62 -9.17 13.17
CA THR A 282 -0.33 -9.65 12.14
C THR A 282 -0.47 -11.17 12.12
N ARG A 283 0.44 -11.91 12.77
CA ARG A 283 0.57 -13.37 12.69
C ARG A 283 0.77 -13.89 11.26
N SER A 284 1.44 -13.12 10.42
CA SER A 284 1.76 -13.48 9.04
C SER A 284 3.03 -12.77 8.60
N ALA A 285 4.10 -13.51 8.42
CA ALA A 285 5.36 -12.97 7.92
C ALA A 285 5.27 -12.69 6.41
N ASP A 286 4.60 -13.57 5.66
CA ASP A 286 4.52 -13.51 4.19
C ASP A 286 3.80 -12.24 3.70
N SER A 287 2.72 -11.84 4.39
CA SER A 287 1.97 -10.64 4.01
C SER A 287 2.81 -9.37 4.20
N VAL A 288 3.61 -9.31 5.26
CA VAL A 288 4.52 -8.19 5.54
C VAL A 288 5.64 -8.15 4.51
N ALA A 289 6.27 -9.30 4.22
CA ALA A 289 7.36 -9.37 3.24
C ALA A 289 6.88 -9.00 1.83
N SER A 290 5.73 -9.53 1.40
CA SER A 290 5.09 -9.17 0.12
C SER A 290 4.84 -7.66 0.01
N TYR A 291 4.35 -7.04 1.08
CA TYR A 291 4.09 -5.60 1.12
C TYR A 291 5.38 -4.77 1.04
N LEU A 292 6.40 -5.14 1.82
CA LEU A 292 7.70 -4.45 1.82
C LEU A 292 8.45 -4.60 0.50
N LEU A 293 8.37 -5.78 -0.13
CA LEU A 293 8.91 -6.00 -1.47
C LEU A 293 8.16 -5.25 -2.55
N GLN A 294 6.90 -4.90 -2.35
CA GLN A 294 6.14 -4.11 -3.33
C GLN A 294 6.42 -2.61 -3.18
N TYR A 295 6.47 -2.10 -1.94
CA TYR A 295 6.49 -0.64 -1.67
C TYR A 295 7.81 -0.11 -1.09
N GLY A 296 8.78 -0.96 -0.78
CA GLY A 296 10.11 -0.53 -0.32
C GLY A 296 10.04 0.31 0.96
N LYS A 297 10.82 1.41 0.99
CA LYS A 297 10.84 2.36 2.12
C LYS A 297 9.49 3.02 2.40
N ALA A 298 8.71 3.32 1.36
CA ALA A 298 7.36 3.88 1.54
C ALA A 298 6.46 2.88 2.29
N GLY A 299 6.61 1.59 2.02
CA GLY A 299 5.91 0.53 2.75
C GLY A 299 6.32 0.45 4.23
N VAL A 300 7.59 0.72 4.55
CA VAL A 300 8.07 0.76 5.96
C VAL A 300 7.42 1.91 6.72
N GLU A 301 7.31 3.08 6.10
CA GLU A 301 6.62 4.23 6.70
C GLU A 301 5.12 3.98 6.89
N ASP A 302 4.49 3.32 5.91
CA ASP A 302 3.09 2.95 5.98
C ASP A 302 2.85 1.92 7.10
N LEU A 303 3.75 0.95 7.26
CA LEU A 303 3.75 0.01 8.39
C LEU A 303 3.96 0.74 9.73
N ARG A 304 4.87 1.71 9.80
CA ARG A 304 5.10 2.52 11.01
C ARG A 304 3.84 3.27 11.42
N LEU A 305 3.15 3.89 10.45
CA LEU A 305 1.88 4.56 10.68
C LEU A 305 0.82 3.57 11.17
N ALA A 306 0.69 2.42 10.52
CA ALA A 306 -0.31 1.41 10.90
C ALA A 306 -0.02 0.81 12.28
N LEU A 307 1.23 0.49 12.61
CA LEU A 307 1.62 -0.01 13.93
C LEU A 307 1.27 1.00 15.03
N GLY A 308 1.41 2.31 14.75
CA GLY A 308 1.09 3.37 15.70
C GLY A 308 -0.41 3.51 15.97
N LEU A 309 -1.26 3.00 15.07
CA LEU A 309 -2.71 3.03 15.20
C LEU A 309 -3.28 1.76 15.86
N GLY A 310 -2.49 0.69 15.98
CA GLY A 310 -2.88 -0.56 16.64
C GLY A 310 -2.99 -1.78 15.71
N GLN A 311 -3.29 -2.94 16.29
CA GLN A 311 -3.25 -4.23 15.59
C GLN A 311 -4.23 -4.32 14.41
N GLY A 312 -5.43 -3.78 14.56
CA GLY A 312 -6.42 -3.82 13.49
C GLY A 312 -6.02 -2.98 12.28
N ALA A 313 -5.27 -1.89 12.49
CA ALA A 313 -4.77 -1.04 11.42
C ALA A 313 -3.72 -1.77 10.56
N VAL A 314 -2.75 -2.43 11.20
CA VAL A 314 -1.72 -3.21 10.50
C VAL A 314 -2.34 -4.36 9.73
N ARG A 315 -3.29 -5.07 10.35
CA ARG A 315 -4.02 -6.15 9.69
C ARG A 315 -4.78 -5.63 8.47
N GLN A 316 -5.45 -4.48 8.57
CA GLN A 316 -6.17 -3.90 7.44
C GLN A 316 -5.25 -3.46 6.31
N LEU A 317 -4.08 -2.90 6.62
CA LEU A 317 -3.07 -2.54 5.63
C LEU A 317 -2.58 -3.76 4.84
N LEU A 318 -2.23 -4.83 5.55
CA LEU A 318 -1.66 -6.04 4.96
C LEU A 318 -2.71 -6.91 4.27
N LEU A 319 -3.98 -6.87 4.71
CA LEU A 319 -5.08 -7.51 4.01
C LEU A 319 -5.36 -6.88 2.64
N ARG A 320 -5.22 -5.56 2.52
CA ARG A 320 -5.47 -4.88 1.24
C ARG A 320 -4.22 -4.84 0.34
N GLN A 321 -3.01 -4.82 0.90
CA GLN A 321 -1.75 -4.70 0.17
C GLN A 321 -1.66 -3.43 -0.72
N VAL A 322 -2.15 -2.32 -0.18
CA VAL A 322 -2.28 -1.04 -0.90
C VAL A 322 -1.58 0.07 -0.10
N PRO A 323 -0.94 1.07 -0.73
CA PRO A 323 -0.27 2.16 0.00
C PRO A 323 -1.26 3.04 0.77
N VAL A 324 -0.75 3.76 1.77
CA VAL A 324 -1.55 4.66 2.60
C VAL A 324 -1.60 6.06 1.99
N ASN A 325 -2.81 6.57 1.75
CA ASN A 325 -3.02 7.96 1.39
C ASN A 325 -2.96 8.83 2.67
N ARG A 326 -1.95 9.70 2.73
CA ARG A 326 -1.70 10.65 3.84
C ARG A 326 -2.38 12.01 3.63
N GLY A 327 -3.14 12.17 2.54
CA GLY A 327 -3.85 13.41 2.24
C GLY A 327 -4.89 13.77 3.30
N PRO A 328 -5.25 15.07 3.42
CA PRO A 328 -6.25 15.54 4.36
C PRO A 328 -7.61 14.95 3.99
N ALA A 329 -8.03 13.93 4.73
CA ALA A 329 -9.36 13.36 4.59
C ALA A 329 -10.29 14.07 5.58
N ALA A 330 -11.15 14.95 5.05
CA ALA A 330 -12.29 15.45 5.80
C ALA A 330 -13.29 14.29 5.95
N SER A 331 -13.21 13.53 7.03
CA SER A 331 -14.08 12.38 7.25
C SER A 331 -14.95 12.56 8.48
N VAL A 332 -16.23 12.27 8.33
CA VAL A 332 -17.16 12.05 9.44
C VAL A 332 -16.97 10.63 9.95
N GLY A 333 -16.75 10.44 11.26
CA GLY A 333 -16.38 9.13 11.86
C GLY A 333 -17.31 7.96 11.48
N PHE A 334 -18.63 8.21 11.38
CA PHE A 334 -19.61 7.21 10.95
C PHE A 334 -19.37 6.65 9.53
N ALA A 335 -18.85 7.50 8.62
CA ALA A 335 -18.56 7.08 7.26
C ALA A 335 -17.36 6.12 7.19
N ALA A 336 -16.42 6.21 8.14
CA ALA A 336 -15.27 5.33 8.21
C ALA A 336 -15.64 3.92 8.67
N GLU A 337 -16.50 3.80 9.69
CA GLU A 337 -17.00 2.51 10.18
C GLU A 337 -17.80 1.77 9.10
N PHE A 338 -18.74 2.46 8.44
CA PHE A 338 -19.52 1.88 7.34
C PHE A 338 -18.65 1.49 6.14
N ALA A 339 -17.58 2.26 5.86
CA ALA A 339 -16.61 1.93 4.82
C ALA A 339 -15.72 0.72 5.14
N LEU A 340 -15.48 0.43 6.41
CA LEU A 340 -14.78 -0.78 6.82
C LEU A 340 -15.66 -2.02 6.65
N LEU A 341 -16.94 -1.93 7.02
CA LEU A 341 -17.91 -3.03 6.92
C LEU A 341 -18.31 -3.34 5.47
N HIS A 342 -18.57 -2.30 4.67
CA HIS A 342 -19.04 -2.44 3.30
C HIS A 342 -18.20 -1.62 2.31
N PRO A 343 -16.95 -2.03 2.04
CA PRO A 343 -16.03 -1.27 1.19
C PRO A 343 -16.50 -1.14 -0.26
N LYS A 344 -17.19 -2.16 -0.80
CA LYS A 344 -17.72 -2.12 -2.18
C LYS A 344 -18.92 -1.17 -2.31
N LEU A 345 -19.80 -1.13 -1.31
CA LEU A 345 -20.98 -0.28 -1.33
C LEU A 345 -20.62 1.19 -1.13
N THR A 346 -19.68 1.48 -0.23
CA THR A 346 -19.19 2.85 -0.01
C THR A 346 -18.46 3.40 -1.22
N LEU A 347 -17.68 2.57 -1.90
CA LEU A 347 -17.04 2.92 -3.17
C LEU A 347 -18.07 3.16 -4.28
N ALA A 348 -19.11 2.30 -4.39
CA ALA A 348 -20.21 2.52 -5.32
C ALA A 348 -20.98 3.81 -5.01
N ALA A 349 -21.28 4.08 -3.73
CA ALA A 349 -21.95 5.30 -3.28
C ALA A 349 -21.12 6.55 -3.58
N LYS A 350 -19.79 6.50 -3.37
CA LYS A 350 -18.87 7.59 -3.72
C LYS A 350 -18.99 7.95 -5.20
N TYR A 351 -18.93 6.97 -6.08
CA TYR A 351 -19.01 7.19 -7.53
C TYR A 351 -20.39 7.58 -8.03
N LEU A 352 -21.43 6.97 -7.47
CA LEU A 352 -22.80 7.36 -7.77
C LEU A 352 -23.05 8.82 -7.38
N GLY A 353 -22.53 9.26 -6.23
CA GLY A 353 -22.61 10.65 -5.81
C GLY A 353 -21.76 11.62 -6.65
N TYR A 354 -20.57 11.21 -7.14
CA TYR A 354 -19.82 12.01 -8.12
C TYR A 354 -20.57 12.16 -9.45
N PHE A 355 -21.13 11.07 -9.95
CA PHE A 355 -21.91 11.09 -11.18
C PHE A 355 -23.19 11.94 -11.03
N LEU A 356 -23.96 11.71 -9.98
CA LEU A 356 -25.20 12.47 -9.69
C LEU A 356 -24.89 13.95 -9.40
N GLY A 357 -23.83 14.24 -8.65
CA GLY A 357 -23.41 15.60 -8.35
C GLY A 357 -23.04 16.38 -9.61
N ALA A 358 -22.20 15.80 -10.47
CA ALA A 358 -21.83 16.39 -11.76
C ALA A 358 -23.05 16.55 -12.68
N PHE A 359 -23.93 15.54 -12.74
CA PHE A 359 -25.16 15.59 -13.52
C PHE A 359 -26.10 16.71 -13.06
N LEU A 360 -26.28 16.89 -11.76
CA LEU A 360 -27.15 17.93 -11.19
C LEU A 360 -26.59 19.34 -11.43
N ILE A 361 -25.27 19.53 -11.28
CA ILE A 361 -24.60 20.81 -11.57
C ILE A 361 -24.78 21.18 -13.04
N LEU A 362 -24.51 20.25 -13.95
CA LEU A 362 -24.62 20.51 -15.39
C LEU A 362 -26.06 20.71 -15.84
N ARG A 363 -27.00 19.97 -15.26
CA ARG A 363 -28.44 20.20 -15.49
C ARG A 363 -28.91 21.54 -14.93
N GLY A 364 -28.38 21.96 -13.80
CA GLY A 364 -28.64 23.28 -13.21
C GLY A 364 -28.08 24.41 -14.07
N LEU A 365 -26.85 24.25 -14.57
CA LEU A 365 -26.21 25.16 -15.53
C LEU A 365 -26.99 25.23 -16.84
N ASP A 366 -27.36 24.09 -17.44
CA ASP A 366 -28.19 24.02 -18.65
C ASP A 366 -29.52 24.77 -18.44
N ARG A 367 -30.16 24.56 -17.29
CA ARG A 367 -31.40 25.26 -16.95
C ARG A 367 -31.19 26.76 -16.75
N TRP A 368 -30.10 27.17 -16.12
CA TRP A 368 -29.78 28.58 -15.90
C TRP A 368 -29.42 29.32 -17.19
N LEU A 369 -28.67 28.67 -18.08
CA LEU A 369 -28.21 29.23 -19.36
C LEU A 369 -29.30 29.21 -20.44
N PHE A 370 -30.02 28.08 -20.59
CA PHE A 370 -30.87 27.86 -21.77
C PHE A 370 -32.37 28.05 -21.51
N VAL A 371 -32.89 28.01 -20.28
CA VAL A 371 -34.32 28.33 -20.01
C VAL A 371 -34.71 29.79 -20.28
N PRO A 372 -33.93 30.82 -19.87
CA PRO A 372 -34.22 32.19 -20.30
C PRO A 372 -34.13 32.32 -21.83
N LEU A 373 -33.28 31.52 -22.47
CA LEU A 373 -33.16 31.46 -23.92
C LEU A 373 -34.42 30.88 -24.59
N ARG A 374 -34.93 29.77 -24.05
CA ARG A 374 -36.05 29.01 -24.59
C ARG A 374 -37.40 29.68 -24.34
N ARG A 375 -37.57 30.36 -23.19
CA ARG A 375 -38.77 31.17 -22.90
C ARG A 375 -38.88 32.38 -23.82
N ALA A 376 -37.76 33.03 -24.12
CA ALA A 376 -37.72 34.12 -25.10
C ALA A 376 -38.02 33.63 -26.54
N ALA A 377 -37.52 32.45 -26.91
CA ALA A 377 -37.78 31.86 -28.23
C ALA A 377 -39.23 31.36 -28.40
N LEU A 378 -39.84 30.79 -27.34
CA LEU A 378 -41.24 30.39 -27.35
C LEU A 378 -42.18 31.60 -27.42
N ALA A 379 -41.83 32.71 -26.77
CA ALA A 379 -42.57 33.98 -26.85
C ALA A 379 -42.47 34.65 -28.24
N ALA A 380 -41.43 34.34 -29.01
CA ALA A 380 -41.21 34.83 -30.38
C ALA A 380 -41.77 33.91 -31.48
N ALA A 381 -42.49 32.85 -31.13
CA ALA A 381 -43.07 31.86 -32.06
C ALA A 381 -42.06 31.26 -33.08
N VAL A 382 -40.79 31.13 -32.70
CA VAL A 382 -39.75 30.52 -33.54
C VAL A 382 -39.57 29.05 -33.17
N GLN A 383 -39.62 28.17 -34.17
CA GLN A 383 -39.42 26.73 -34.02
C GLN A 383 -37.95 26.42 -33.69
N THR A 384 -37.58 26.49 -32.40
CA THR A 384 -36.24 26.09 -31.98
C THR A 384 -36.09 24.58 -32.11
N LYS A 385 -35.27 24.12 -33.06
CA LYS A 385 -34.75 22.75 -33.09
C LYS A 385 -34.11 22.50 -31.73
N ALA A 386 -34.69 21.59 -30.94
CA ALA A 386 -34.23 21.34 -29.59
C ALA A 386 -32.76 20.88 -29.64
N LEU A 387 -31.84 21.72 -29.16
CA LEU A 387 -30.48 21.28 -28.89
C LEU A 387 -30.58 20.01 -28.02
N PRO A 388 -30.00 18.88 -28.44
CA PRO A 388 -30.39 17.59 -27.91
C PRO A 388 -29.90 17.49 -26.47
N ARG A 389 -30.85 17.26 -25.55
CA ARG A 389 -30.64 16.96 -24.12
C ARG A 389 -29.50 15.95 -23.87
N ILE A 390 -29.20 15.12 -24.86
CA ILE A 390 -28.15 14.09 -24.90
C ILE A 390 -26.72 14.69 -24.78
N GLN A 391 -26.45 15.87 -25.34
CA GLN A 391 -25.11 16.48 -25.29
C GLN A 391 -24.70 16.89 -23.87
N SER A 392 -25.65 17.37 -23.05
CA SER A 392 -25.41 17.72 -21.65
C SER A 392 -25.06 16.51 -20.77
N SER A 393 -25.63 15.34 -21.07
CA SER A 393 -25.37 14.09 -20.34
C SER A 393 -24.00 13.50 -20.68
N VAL A 394 -23.57 13.58 -21.94
CA VAL A 394 -22.23 13.13 -22.36
C VAL A 394 -21.15 14.02 -21.74
N LEU A 395 -21.37 15.34 -21.73
CA LEU A 395 -20.49 16.29 -21.04
C LEU A 395 -20.42 16.01 -19.54
N ALA A 396 -21.55 15.65 -18.90
CA ALA A 396 -21.59 15.28 -17.49
C ALA A 396 -20.83 14.01 -17.17
N LEU A 397 -20.89 13.03 -18.06
CA LEU A 397 -20.13 11.80 -17.92
C LEU A 397 -18.62 12.07 -18.07
N LEU A 398 -18.22 12.95 -18.98
CA LEU A 398 -16.84 13.36 -19.19
C LEU A 398 -16.29 14.15 -17.98
N VAL A 399 -17.06 15.10 -17.44
CA VAL A 399 -16.68 15.87 -16.24
C VAL A 399 -16.64 14.97 -15.00
N ALA A 400 -17.61 14.07 -14.82
CA ALA A 400 -17.58 13.09 -13.74
C ALA A 400 -16.36 12.15 -13.85
N PHE A 401 -15.99 11.76 -15.07
CA PHE A 401 -14.81 10.95 -15.34
C PHE A 401 -13.50 11.73 -15.03
N LEU A 402 -13.45 13.02 -15.33
CA LEU A 402 -12.33 13.90 -14.99
C LEU A 402 -12.19 14.06 -13.46
N ILE A 403 -13.31 14.28 -12.76
CA ILE A 403 -13.34 14.32 -11.29
C ILE A 403 -12.90 12.97 -10.71
N PHE A 404 -13.34 11.86 -11.30
CA PHE A 404 -12.92 10.52 -10.89
C PHE A 404 -11.39 10.32 -11.00
N ILE A 405 -10.79 10.70 -12.12
CA ILE A 405 -9.33 10.59 -12.33
C ILE A 405 -8.57 11.48 -11.34
N THR A 406 -8.99 12.73 -11.16
CA THR A 406 -8.30 13.70 -10.28
C THR A 406 -8.43 13.36 -8.80
N THR A 407 -9.51 12.70 -8.39
CA THR A 407 -9.74 12.32 -6.98
C THR A 407 -9.03 11.03 -6.57
N GLU A 408 -8.52 10.23 -7.52
CA GLU A 408 -7.88 8.95 -7.26
C GLU A 408 -6.37 9.03 -7.60
N PRO A 409 -5.54 9.59 -6.70
CA PRO A 409 -4.13 9.90 -6.98
C PRO A 409 -3.27 8.65 -7.26
N PHE A 410 -3.73 7.46 -6.88
CA PHE A 410 -2.99 6.20 -7.04
C PHE A 410 -3.46 5.34 -8.22
N LEU A 411 -4.49 5.76 -8.98
CA LEU A 411 -4.91 4.99 -10.16
C LEU A 411 -3.83 4.98 -11.26
N LEU A 412 -3.10 6.08 -11.38
CA LEU A 412 -2.17 6.38 -12.47
C LEU A 412 -0.71 6.44 -12.01
N LYS A 413 -0.46 6.50 -10.69
CA LYS A 413 0.89 6.46 -10.13
C LYS A 413 1.36 5.01 -10.03
N ALA A 414 2.26 4.60 -10.92
CA ALA A 414 2.95 3.32 -10.78
C ALA A 414 3.71 3.31 -9.45
N ALA A 415 3.58 2.23 -8.67
CA ALA A 415 4.35 2.09 -7.44
C ALA A 415 5.84 2.15 -7.80
N PRO A 416 6.64 3.02 -7.15
CA PRO A 416 8.07 3.10 -7.44
C PRO A 416 8.71 1.73 -7.21
N PRO A 417 9.69 1.33 -8.04
CA PRO A 417 10.36 0.04 -7.87
C PRO A 417 10.97 -0.03 -6.48
N SER A 418 10.64 -1.09 -5.73
CA SER A 418 11.12 -1.26 -4.38
C SER A 418 12.65 -1.41 -4.34
N GLU A 419 13.30 -0.66 -3.45
CA GLU A 419 14.75 -0.77 -3.23
C GLU A 419 15.14 -2.12 -2.58
N TYR A 420 14.16 -2.82 -1.98
CA TYR A 420 14.33 -4.15 -1.41
C TYR A 420 14.19 -5.29 -2.42
N ARG A 421 13.85 -5.00 -3.68
CA ARG A 421 13.84 -6.01 -4.75
C ARG A 421 15.28 -6.45 -5.02
N ILE A 422 15.49 -7.76 -4.98
CA ILE A 422 16.76 -8.44 -5.21
C ILE A 422 17.42 -7.88 -6.47
N ARG A 423 18.49 -7.09 -6.32
CA ARG A 423 19.43 -6.84 -7.41
C ARG A 423 20.29 -8.09 -7.53
N LEU A 424 20.02 -8.92 -8.54
CA LEU A 424 21.05 -9.85 -9.02
C LEU A 424 22.21 -9.01 -9.54
N VAL A 425 23.19 -8.75 -8.68
CA VAL A 425 24.52 -8.33 -9.13
C VAL A 425 25.18 -9.61 -9.61
N LEU A 426 25.01 -9.94 -10.89
CA LEU A 426 25.83 -10.95 -11.55
C LEU A 426 27.28 -10.41 -11.50
N PRO A 427 28.18 -11.03 -10.73
CA PRO A 427 29.59 -10.66 -10.80
C PRO A 427 30.03 -11.00 -12.22
N ALA A 428 30.45 -9.98 -12.96
CA ALA A 428 30.89 -10.12 -14.34
C ALA A 428 32.02 -11.17 -14.41
N LEU A 429 31.69 -12.35 -14.93
CA LEU A 429 32.70 -13.22 -15.52
C LEU A 429 33.24 -12.45 -16.73
N ALA A 430 34.54 -12.21 -16.69
CA ALA A 430 35.29 -11.47 -17.68
C ALA A 430 35.00 -11.95 -19.11
N VAL A 431 34.36 -11.10 -19.91
CA VAL A 431 34.80 -10.69 -21.25
C VAL A 431 34.24 -9.28 -21.47
N SER A 432 35.13 -8.34 -21.78
CA SER A 432 34.78 -6.98 -22.20
C SER A 432 33.81 -7.01 -23.37
N ALA A 433 32.56 -6.64 -23.09
CA ALA A 433 31.69 -5.96 -24.04
C ALA A 433 31.04 -4.83 -23.25
N GLU A 434 31.53 -3.62 -23.48
CA GLU A 434 30.94 -2.39 -22.96
C GLU A 434 29.57 -2.23 -23.62
N ILE A 435 28.55 -2.83 -23.01
CA ILE A 435 27.15 -2.55 -23.33
C ILE A 435 26.87 -1.21 -22.68
N PRO A 436 26.61 -0.12 -23.43
CA PRO A 436 26.25 1.16 -22.83
C PRO A 436 25.03 0.94 -21.94
N PRO A 437 24.94 1.61 -20.78
CA PRO A 437 23.81 1.44 -19.89
C PRO A 437 22.54 1.73 -20.69
N LYS A 438 21.69 0.71 -20.88
CA LYS A 438 20.30 0.94 -21.27
C LYS A 438 19.75 1.85 -20.17
N SER A 439 19.65 3.13 -20.47
CA SER A 439 18.86 4.09 -19.73
C SER A 439 17.53 3.41 -19.49
N SER A 440 17.28 3.03 -18.23
CA SER A 440 15.96 2.66 -17.78
C SER A 440 15.08 3.84 -18.17
N THR A 441 14.25 3.67 -19.20
CA THR A 441 13.13 4.55 -19.44
C THR A 441 12.32 4.46 -18.16
N THR A 442 12.49 5.46 -17.29
CA THR A 442 11.52 5.76 -16.24
C THR A 442 10.18 5.73 -16.95
N PRO A 443 9.24 4.83 -16.59
CA PRO A 443 7.89 5.01 -17.06
C PRO A 443 7.52 6.42 -16.63
N ALA A 444 7.21 7.28 -17.59
CA ALA A 444 6.85 8.67 -17.33
C ALA A 444 5.66 8.65 -16.38
N THR A 445 5.93 8.77 -15.08
CA THR A 445 4.92 8.99 -14.07
C THR A 445 4.40 10.37 -14.36
N MET A 446 3.23 10.48 -15.02
CA MET A 446 2.58 11.77 -15.19
C MET A 446 2.39 12.37 -13.80
N ASP A 447 3.09 13.47 -13.57
CA ASP A 447 3.06 14.14 -12.30
C ASP A 447 1.69 14.77 -12.09
N ILE A 448 1.25 14.91 -10.84
CA ILE A 448 -0.08 15.46 -10.50
C ILE A 448 -0.27 16.85 -11.14
N SER A 449 0.82 17.61 -11.26
CA SER A 449 0.88 18.90 -11.95
C SER A 449 0.41 18.83 -13.41
N THR A 450 0.78 17.79 -14.15
CA THR A 450 0.36 17.60 -15.55
C THR A 450 -1.15 17.37 -15.65
N TYR A 451 -1.73 16.58 -14.76
CA TYR A 451 -3.19 16.34 -14.75
C TYR A 451 -3.99 17.58 -14.37
N VAL A 452 -3.49 18.37 -13.41
CA VAL A 452 -4.11 19.64 -13.02
C VAL A 452 -4.08 20.62 -14.19
N SER A 453 -2.96 20.70 -14.93
CA SER A 453 -2.84 21.54 -16.13
C SER A 453 -3.84 21.13 -17.22
N ILE A 454 -3.90 19.83 -17.57
CA ILE A 454 -4.83 19.32 -18.59
C ILE A 454 -6.29 19.61 -18.20
N THR A 455 -6.63 19.41 -16.92
CA THR A 455 -7.98 19.70 -16.40
C THR A 455 -8.32 21.18 -16.47
N PHE A 456 -7.36 22.05 -16.13
CA PHE A 456 -7.52 23.50 -16.21
C PHE A 456 -7.75 23.97 -17.65
N PHE A 457 -6.95 23.48 -18.60
CA PHE A 457 -7.12 23.82 -20.01
C PHE A 457 -8.44 23.30 -20.59
N ALA A 458 -8.86 22.09 -20.23
CA ALA A 458 -10.15 21.55 -20.63
C ALA A 458 -11.32 22.41 -20.11
N PHE A 459 -11.25 22.87 -18.86
CA PHE A 459 -12.25 23.79 -18.29
C PHE A 459 -12.29 25.13 -19.04
N LEU A 460 -11.12 25.67 -19.39
CA LEU A 460 -11.00 26.92 -20.10
C LEU A 460 -11.58 26.82 -21.54
N GLN A 461 -11.36 25.69 -22.21
CA GLN A 461 -11.97 25.39 -23.52
C GLN A 461 -13.51 25.34 -23.44
N VAL A 462 -14.06 24.69 -22.41
CA VAL A 462 -15.51 24.66 -22.17
C VAL A 462 -16.06 26.07 -21.91
N LEU A 463 -15.34 26.90 -21.15
CA LEU A 463 -15.73 28.29 -20.88
C LEU A 463 -15.79 29.12 -22.18
N VAL A 464 -14.76 29.05 -23.01
CA VAL A 464 -14.72 29.76 -24.31
C VAL A 464 -15.86 29.29 -25.21
N TYR A 465 -16.10 27.98 -25.29
CA TYR A 465 -17.22 27.42 -26.04
C TYR A 465 -18.58 27.98 -25.59
N VAL A 466 -18.81 28.07 -24.27
CA VAL A 466 -20.05 28.66 -23.72
C VAL A 466 -20.16 30.16 -24.03
N ILE A 467 -19.05 30.90 -24.03
CA ILE A 467 -19.02 32.31 -24.42
C ILE A 467 -19.37 32.47 -25.91
N CYS A 468 -18.84 31.61 -26.78
CA CYS A 468 -19.18 31.60 -28.20
C CYS A 468 -20.67 31.32 -28.42
N LEU A 469 -21.24 30.32 -27.74
CA LEU A 469 -22.68 30.04 -27.79
C LEU A 469 -23.53 31.23 -27.30
N LYS A 470 -23.12 31.90 -26.22
CA LYS A 470 -23.80 33.12 -25.74
C LYS A 470 -23.75 34.25 -26.77
N ARG A 471 -22.62 34.41 -27.45
CA ARG A 471 -22.43 35.44 -28.48
C ARG A 471 -23.26 35.16 -29.72
N ILE A 472 -23.29 33.93 -30.22
CA ILE A 472 -24.15 33.51 -31.34
C ILE A 472 -25.62 33.76 -31.00
N ALA A 473 -26.06 33.35 -29.80
CA ALA A 473 -27.41 33.62 -29.34
C ALA A 473 -27.71 35.12 -29.18
N SER A 474 -26.72 35.96 -28.86
CA SER A 474 -26.89 37.41 -28.78
C SER A 474 -26.99 38.09 -30.15
N ILE A 475 -26.22 37.61 -31.14
CA ILE A 475 -26.24 38.10 -32.52
C ILE A 475 -27.56 37.73 -33.19
N ASP A 476 -28.04 36.50 -32.95
CA ASP A 476 -29.34 36.03 -33.45
C ASP A 476 -30.51 36.92 -32.97
N ARG A 477 -30.36 37.55 -31.80
CA ARG A 477 -31.36 38.43 -31.17
C ARG A 477 -31.24 39.91 -31.53
N SER A 478 -30.16 40.32 -32.18
CA SER A 478 -29.97 41.74 -32.51
C SER A 478 -31.00 42.17 -33.57
N ASN A 479 -31.65 43.31 -33.36
CA ASN A 479 -32.74 43.83 -34.22
C ASN A 479 -32.21 44.43 -35.55
N SER A 480 -31.17 43.80 -36.10
CA SER A 480 -30.38 44.25 -37.23
C SER A 480 -31.03 43.81 -38.55
N PRO A 481 -30.86 44.56 -39.65
CA PRO A 481 -31.36 44.16 -40.95
C PRO A 481 -30.85 42.75 -41.33
N THR A 482 -31.74 41.90 -41.86
CA THR A 482 -31.47 40.50 -42.25
C THR A 482 -30.14 40.26 -43.00
N PRO A 483 -29.68 41.11 -43.95
CA PRO A 483 -28.40 40.91 -44.60
C PRO A 483 -27.19 41.10 -43.67
N LEU A 484 -27.28 42.00 -42.68
CA LEU A 484 -26.22 42.20 -41.68
C LEU A 484 -26.14 41.01 -40.72
N LYS A 485 -27.29 40.43 -40.38
CA LYS A 485 -27.39 39.24 -39.54
C LYS A 485 -26.79 38.00 -40.21
N LEU A 486 -27.09 37.78 -41.49
CA LEU A 486 -26.50 36.71 -42.28
C LEU A 486 -24.97 36.85 -42.35
N LYS A 487 -24.47 38.07 -42.58
CA LYS A 487 -23.03 38.34 -42.64
C LYS A 487 -22.30 38.17 -41.30
N LEU A 488 -22.98 38.41 -40.18
CA LEU A 488 -22.44 38.16 -38.84
C LEU A 488 -22.48 36.67 -38.46
N MET A 489 -23.44 35.91 -38.97
CA MET A 489 -23.50 34.45 -38.82
C MET A 489 -22.49 33.73 -39.73
N GLU A 490 -22.20 34.25 -40.91
CA GLU A 490 -21.08 33.76 -41.75
C GLU A 490 -19.72 33.91 -41.05
N ASN A 491 -19.59 34.83 -40.08
CA ASN A 491 -18.39 35.02 -39.27
C ASN A 491 -18.38 34.16 -37.97
N GLU A 492 -19.28 33.19 -37.86
CA GLU A 492 -19.34 32.23 -36.74
C GLU A 492 -18.08 31.37 -36.64
N GLU A 493 -17.48 30.98 -37.77
CA GLU A 493 -16.25 30.19 -37.80
C GLU A 493 -15.10 30.90 -37.08
N ASN A 494 -14.93 32.20 -37.34
CA ASN A 494 -13.89 33.02 -36.71
C ASN A 494 -14.13 33.24 -35.19
N LEU A 495 -15.39 33.17 -34.75
CA LEU A 495 -15.73 33.20 -33.33
C LEU A 495 -15.40 31.87 -32.63
N PHE A 496 -15.54 30.74 -33.32
CA PHE A 496 -15.13 29.43 -32.80
C PHE A 496 -13.62 29.21 -32.88
N ASP A 497 -12.94 29.83 -33.84
CA ASP A 497 -11.47 29.87 -33.92
C ASP A 497 -10.84 30.51 -32.66
N GLY A 498 -11.59 31.34 -31.93
CA GLY A 498 -11.18 31.84 -30.61
C GLY A 498 -10.81 30.74 -29.61
N GLY A 499 -11.49 29.58 -29.65
CA GLY A 499 -11.12 28.42 -28.84
C GLY A 499 -9.80 27.79 -29.26
N LEU A 500 -9.51 27.78 -30.57
CA LEU A 500 -8.26 27.29 -31.14
C LEU A 500 -7.08 28.19 -30.75
N TYR A 501 -7.23 29.51 -30.84
CA TYR A 501 -6.17 30.47 -30.46
C TYR A 501 -5.81 30.39 -28.98
N VAL A 502 -6.82 30.20 -28.12
CA VAL A 502 -6.62 30.00 -26.69
C VAL A 502 -5.92 28.67 -26.39
N GLY A 503 -6.24 27.62 -27.14
CA GLY A 503 -5.54 26.33 -27.07
C GLY A 503 -4.07 26.44 -27.48
N ILE A 504 -3.78 27.08 -28.61
CA ILE A 504 -2.41 27.32 -29.11
C ILE A 504 -1.62 28.22 -28.16
N GLY A 505 -2.24 29.26 -27.59
CA GLY A 505 -1.60 30.10 -26.58
C GLY A 505 -1.26 29.33 -25.30
N GLY A 506 -2.12 28.37 -24.93
CA GLY A 506 -1.92 27.47 -23.80
C GLY A 506 -0.71 26.56 -23.97
N THR A 507 -0.62 25.88 -25.12
CA THR A 507 0.51 24.98 -25.44
C THR A 507 1.82 25.74 -25.58
N ALA A 508 1.80 26.94 -26.19
CA ALA A 508 2.97 27.82 -26.25
C ALA A 508 3.45 28.26 -24.85
N THR A 509 2.52 28.61 -23.95
CA THR A 509 2.85 28.99 -22.57
C THR A 509 3.43 27.81 -21.78
N ALA A 510 2.90 26.60 -21.97
CA ALA A 510 3.41 25.38 -21.35
C ALA A 510 4.84 25.06 -21.81
N LEU A 511 5.12 25.19 -23.11
CA LEU A 511 6.47 25.05 -23.68
C LEU A 511 7.45 26.07 -23.11
N VAL A 512 7.04 27.34 -22.96
CA VAL A 512 7.89 28.38 -22.36
C VAL A 512 8.20 28.08 -20.89
N LEU A 513 7.22 27.65 -20.11
CA LEU A 513 7.42 27.28 -18.69
C LEU A 513 8.28 26.02 -18.53
N GLN A 514 8.23 25.08 -19.48
CA GLN A 514 9.09 23.91 -19.54
C GLN A 514 10.55 24.30 -19.85
N VAL A 515 10.77 25.21 -20.81
CA VAL A 515 12.11 25.72 -21.15
C VAL A 515 12.73 26.53 -19.99
N LEU A 516 11.90 27.25 -19.22
CA LEU A 516 12.33 27.99 -18.02
C LEU A 516 12.59 27.09 -16.80
N GLY A 517 12.36 25.77 -16.90
CA GLY A 517 12.61 24.82 -15.80
C GLY A 517 11.62 24.90 -14.65
N VAL A 518 10.46 25.55 -14.86
CA VAL A 518 9.41 25.71 -13.83
C VAL A 518 8.49 24.48 -13.77
N ILE A 519 8.40 23.70 -14.86
CA ILE A 519 7.57 22.50 -14.99
C ILE A 519 8.41 21.36 -15.58
N GLU A 520 8.29 20.14 -15.05
CA GLU A 520 8.97 18.96 -15.60
C GLU A 520 8.52 18.62 -17.02
N PRO A 521 9.44 18.19 -17.91
CA PRO A 521 9.13 17.92 -19.32
C PRO A 521 8.17 16.74 -19.46
N ASN A 522 6.92 17.01 -19.83
CA ASN A 522 5.91 15.98 -20.10
C ASN A 522 5.28 16.22 -21.47
N LEU A 523 5.60 15.35 -22.43
CA LEU A 523 5.20 15.45 -23.85
C LEU A 523 3.67 15.46 -24.08
N LEU A 524 2.86 15.15 -23.05
CA LEU A 524 1.40 15.20 -23.10
C LEU A 524 0.79 16.54 -22.64
N ALA A 525 1.59 17.44 -22.05
CA ALA A 525 1.15 18.79 -21.68
C ALA A 525 1.42 19.85 -22.78
N ALA A 526 2.15 19.47 -23.83
CA ALA A 526 2.47 20.31 -24.98
C ALA A 526 1.45 20.16 -26.11
#